data_AF-A0A941QP85-F1
#
_entry.id   AF-A0A941QP85-F1
#
_cell.length_a   1.000
_cell.length_b   1.000
_cell.length_c   1.000
_cell.angle_alpha   90.00
_cell.angle_beta   90.00
_cell.angle_gamma   90.00
#
_symmetry.space_group_name_H-M   'P 1'
#
loop_
_entity.id
_entity.type
_entity.pdbx_description
1 polymer ?
#
loop_
_entity_poly.entity_id
_entity_poly.type
_entity_poly.pdbx_seq_one_letter_code
_entity_poly.pdbx_strand_id
1 'polypeptide(L)'
;MTPPIDRPPEVLAAMQKTLEAAQQLERDARAVVCWLDMEFPGLIVSLELQRHYSCEDDELAHVEPRVTDRVRRHEVREAAERALEALGWCLRPEGRDVYSAFYRSSHLQSAHARLAEADRGRQAVDRRRDDNALPASPKHED
;
A
#
# COMPACT_ATOMS: atom_id res chain seq x y z
N MET A 1 -13.70 28.39 29.25
CA MET A 1 -12.34 27.98 28.83
C MET A 1 -12.18 26.53 29.22
N THR A 2 -12.21 25.62 28.26
CA THR A 2 -11.93 24.20 28.52
C THR A 2 -10.43 24.07 28.77
N PRO A 3 -9.98 23.47 29.89
CA PRO A 3 -8.54 23.28 30.11
C PRO A 3 -7.94 22.45 28.97
N PRO A 4 -6.67 22.68 28.61
CA PRO A 4 -6.00 21.85 27.62
C PRO A 4 -6.07 20.39 28.09
N ILE A 5 -6.48 19.51 27.19
CA ILE A 5 -6.48 18.07 27.46
C ILE A 5 -5.00 17.65 27.43
N ASP A 6 -4.38 17.58 28.61
CA ASP A 6 -3.06 16.96 28.76
C ASP A 6 -3.21 15.46 28.46
N ARG A 7 -2.68 15.05 27.31
CA ARG A 7 -2.66 13.64 26.91
C ARG A 7 -1.46 12.96 27.57
N PRO A 8 -1.64 11.75 28.13
CA PRO A 8 -0.52 10.96 28.63
C PRO A 8 0.54 10.71 27.55
N PRO A 9 1.84 10.59 27.92
CA PRO A 9 2.92 10.33 26.97
C PRO A 9 2.68 9.11 26.05
N GLU A 10 2.07 8.06 26.59
CA GLU A 10 1.72 6.85 25.83
C GLU A 10 0.70 7.14 24.71
N VAL A 11 -0.29 7.99 24.98
CA VAL A 11 -1.29 8.40 23.99
C VAL A 11 -0.63 9.25 22.91
N LEU A 12 0.28 10.14 23.28
CA LEU A 12 1.05 10.94 22.30
C LEU A 12 1.92 10.05 21.42
N ALA A 13 2.58 9.04 21.99
CA ALA A 13 3.39 8.08 21.24
C ALA A 13 2.55 7.25 20.28
N ALA A 14 1.38 6.76 20.71
CA ALA A 14 0.45 6.03 19.84
C ALA A 14 -0.06 6.91 18.68
N MET A 15 -0.45 8.16 18.97
CA MET A 15 -0.86 9.11 17.93
C MET A 15 0.26 9.38 16.91
N GLN A 16 1.50 9.52 17.39
CA GLN A 16 2.66 9.74 16.53
C GLN A 16 2.92 8.53 15.63
N LYS A 17 2.84 7.31 16.18
CA LYS A 17 2.98 6.06 15.42
C LYS A 17 1.91 5.96 14.31
N THR A 18 0.66 6.26 14.63
CA THR A 18 -0.43 6.26 13.63
C THR A 18 -0.22 7.32 12.55
N LEU A 19 0.28 8.50 12.91
CA LEU A 19 0.63 9.54 11.94
C LEU A 19 1.75 9.09 11.00
N GLU A 20 2.79 8.46 11.54
CA GLU A 20 3.91 7.92 10.75
C GLU A 20 3.44 6.83 9.78
N ALA A 21 2.59 5.92 10.26
CA ALA A 21 1.99 4.89 9.42
C ALA A 21 1.12 5.48 8.29
N ALA A 22 0.35 6.54 8.57
CA ALA A 22 -0.45 7.22 7.55
C ALA A 22 0.43 7.89 6.48
N GLN A 23 1.54 8.53 6.88
CA GLN A 23 2.51 9.10 5.93
C GLN A 23 3.21 8.02 5.12
N GLN A 24 3.53 6.89 5.75
CA GLN A 24 4.16 5.75 5.08
C GLN A 24 3.21 5.16 4.03
N LEU A 25 1.93 4.99 4.37
CA LEU A 25 0.90 4.53 3.44
C LEU A 25 0.80 5.44 2.22
N GLU A 26 0.81 6.77 2.42
CA GLU A 26 0.76 7.70 1.29
C GLU A 26 1.96 7.52 0.35
N ARG A 27 3.18 7.37 0.90
CA ARG A 27 4.38 7.14 0.08
C ARG A 27 4.31 5.81 -0.67
N ASP A 28 3.83 4.77 -0.01
CA ASP A 28 3.74 3.42 -0.57
C ASP A 28 2.66 3.34 -1.65
N ALA A 29 1.49 3.92 -1.42
CA ALA A 29 0.42 3.99 -2.39
C ALA A 29 0.84 4.75 -3.67
N ARG A 30 1.62 5.83 -3.52
CA ARG A 30 2.22 6.56 -4.66
C ARG A 30 3.20 5.70 -5.43
N ALA A 31 4.09 4.99 -4.73
CA ALA A 31 5.03 4.07 -5.38
C ALA A 31 4.29 2.97 -6.15
N VAL A 32 3.26 2.38 -5.55
CA VAL A 32 2.45 1.32 -6.18
C VAL A 32 1.69 1.84 -7.39
N VAL A 33 1.01 2.98 -7.32
CA VAL A 33 0.27 3.51 -8.49
C VAL A 33 1.20 3.89 -9.64
N CYS A 34 2.36 4.47 -9.34
CA CYS A 34 3.40 4.76 -10.35
C CYS A 34 3.95 3.48 -10.99
N TRP A 35 4.19 2.44 -10.20
CA TRP A 35 4.62 1.13 -10.71
C TRP A 35 3.53 0.47 -11.58
N LEU A 36 2.28 0.44 -11.12
CA LEU A 36 1.15 -0.10 -11.88
C LEU A 36 0.97 0.62 -13.22
N ASP A 37 1.19 1.93 -13.28
CA ASP A 37 1.14 2.69 -14.53
C ASP A 37 2.25 2.30 -15.53
N MET A 38 3.38 1.79 -15.06
CA MET A 38 4.43 1.25 -15.93
C MET A 38 4.14 -0.18 -16.38
N GLU A 39 3.63 -1.03 -15.48
CA GLU A 39 3.29 -2.42 -15.79
C GLU A 39 2.03 -2.53 -16.66
N PHE A 40 1.11 -1.57 -16.50
CA PHE A 40 -0.15 -1.50 -17.24
C PHE A 40 -0.36 -0.12 -17.90
N PRO A 41 0.45 0.27 -18.90
CA PRO A 41 0.39 1.60 -19.49
C PRO A 41 -1.00 1.96 -20.02
N GLY A 42 -1.55 3.07 -19.54
CA GLY A 42 -2.86 3.60 -19.97
C GLY A 42 -4.08 2.86 -19.40
N LEU A 43 -3.86 1.84 -18.55
CA LEU A 43 -4.95 1.09 -17.93
C LEU A 43 -5.41 1.72 -16.61
N ILE A 44 -4.49 2.28 -15.82
CA ILE A 44 -4.76 2.76 -14.47
C ILE A 44 -5.31 4.20 -14.50
N VAL A 45 -6.42 4.42 -13.81
CA VAL A 45 -7.00 5.75 -13.59
C VAL A 45 -6.65 6.27 -12.20
N SER A 46 -6.78 5.40 -11.19
CA SER A 46 -6.41 5.68 -9.81
C SER A 46 -6.36 4.38 -9.00
N LEU A 47 -5.63 4.39 -7.90
CA LEU A 47 -5.68 3.37 -6.86
C LEU A 47 -6.48 3.90 -5.67
N GLU A 48 -7.55 3.21 -5.30
CA GLU A 48 -8.31 3.47 -4.08
C GLU A 48 -7.86 2.49 -2.99
N LEU A 49 -7.41 3.00 -1.85
CA LEU A 49 -7.10 2.20 -0.67
C LEU A 49 -8.14 2.48 0.40
N GLN A 50 -8.72 1.41 0.95
CA GLN A 50 -9.76 1.48 1.97
C GLN A 50 -9.23 0.96 3.29
N ARG A 51 -9.57 1.63 4.39
CA ARG A 51 -9.20 1.23 5.76
C ARG A 51 -10.40 1.29 6.68
N HIS A 52 -10.44 0.42 7.68
CA HIS A 52 -11.41 0.54 8.77
C HIS A 52 -10.94 1.59 9.77
N TYR A 53 -11.87 2.24 10.47
CA TYR A 53 -11.56 3.14 11.60
C TYR A 53 -10.89 2.43 12.79
N SER A 54 -10.84 1.10 12.77
CA SER A 54 -10.23 0.25 13.81
C SER A 54 -9.11 -0.64 13.26
N CYS A 55 -8.64 -0.39 12.03
CA CYS A 55 -7.47 -1.08 11.50
C CYS A 55 -6.23 -0.77 12.34
N GLU A 56 -5.36 -1.76 12.49
CA GLU A 56 -4.01 -1.50 12.96
C GLU A 56 -3.26 -0.59 11.98
N ASP A 57 -2.15 -0.02 12.46
CA ASP A 57 -1.37 0.97 11.71
C ASP A 57 -0.90 0.45 10.34
N ASP A 58 -0.67 -0.86 10.21
CA ASP A 58 -0.17 -1.59 9.03
C ASP A 58 -1.26 -2.34 8.24
N GLU A 59 -2.54 -2.11 8.54
CA GLU A 59 -3.66 -2.83 7.92
C GLU A 59 -4.45 -2.00 6.89
N LEU A 60 -4.88 -2.70 5.84
CA LEU A 60 -5.79 -2.22 4.80
C LEU A 60 -7.00 -3.14 4.72
N ALA A 61 -8.19 -2.57 4.52
CA ALA A 61 -9.41 -3.34 4.32
C ALA A 61 -9.50 -3.86 2.88
N HIS A 62 -9.41 -2.94 1.91
CA HIS A 62 -9.53 -3.25 0.49
C HIS A 62 -8.60 -2.39 -0.36
N VAL A 63 -8.20 -2.97 -1.50
CA VAL A 63 -7.45 -2.31 -2.57
C VAL A 63 -8.32 -2.32 -3.81
N GLU A 64 -8.69 -1.15 -4.33
CA GLU A 64 -9.66 -1.00 -5.42
C GLU A 64 -9.06 -0.17 -6.55
N PRO A 65 -8.44 -0.79 -7.57
CA PRO A 65 -7.97 -0.05 -8.73
C PRO A 65 -9.14 0.39 -9.61
N ARG A 66 -9.16 1.68 -9.94
CA ARG A 66 -10.00 2.22 -11.01
C ARG A 66 -9.23 2.12 -12.31
N VAL A 67 -9.80 1.39 -13.26
CA VAL A 67 -9.17 1.07 -14.55
C VAL A 67 -10.06 1.48 -15.71
N THR A 68 -9.44 1.75 -16.87
CA THR A 68 -10.16 2.07 -18.12
C THR A 68 -10.85 0.83 -18.72
N ASP A 69 -10.24 -0.36 -18.59
CA ASP A 69 -10.82 -1.64 -18.98
C ASP A 69 -11.17 -2.49 -17.76
N ARG A 70 -12.48 -2.65 -17.51
CA ARG A 70 -13.00 -3.38 -16.35
C ARG A 70 -12.68 -4.87 -16.35
N VAL A 71 -12.47 -5.48 -17.51
CA VAL A 71 -12.16 -6.92 -17.60
C VAL A 71 -10.80 -7.21 -16.96
N ARG A 72 -9.87 -6.26 -17.06
CA ARG A 72 -8.52 -6.35 -16.49
C ARG A 72 -8.41 -5.86 -15.05
N ARG A 73 -9.51 -5.42 -14.43
CA ARG A 73 -9.48 -4.89 -13.05
C ARG A 73 -8.95 -5.91 -12.04
N HIS A 74 -9.27 -7.19 -12.23
CA HIS A 74 -8.82 -8.27 -11.33
C HIS A 74 -7.30 -8.42 -11.36
N GLU A 75 -6.71 -8.48 -12.55
CA GLU A 75 -5.26 -8.57 -12.76
C GLU A 75 -4.52 -7.40 -12.11
N VAL A 76 -5.02 -6.18 -12.30
CA VAL A 76 -4.45 -4.97 -11.68
C VAL A 76 -4.59 -5.00 -10.17
N ARG A 77 -5.74 -5.47 -9.64
CA ARG A 77 -5.97 -5.59 -8.20
C ARG A 77 -4.96 -6.56 -7.58
N GLU A 78 -4.82 -7.76 -8.13
CA GLU A 78 -3.86 -8.75 -7.62
C GLU A 78 -2.42 -8.25 -7.67
N ALA A 79 -2.06 -7.44 -8.68
CA ALA A 79 -0.75 -6.79 -8.74
C ALA A 79 -0.59 -5.75 -7.62
N ALA A 80 -1.59 -4.89 -7.42
CA ALA A 80 -1.58 -3.85 -6.39
C ALA A 80 -1.51 -4.44 -4.97
N GLU A 81 -2.31 -5.46 -4.70
CA GLU A 81 -2.34 -6.20 -3.43
C GLU A 81 -0.99 -6.80 -3.12
N ARG A 82 -0.39 -7.54 -4.06
CA ARG A 82 0.96 -8.12 -3.89
C ARG A 82 2.03 -7.07 -3.62
N ALA A 83 1.97 -5.93 -4.30
CA ALA A 83 2.94 -4.86 -4.10
C ALA A 83 2.81 -4.21 -2.72
N LEU A 84 1.59 -3.99 -2.23
CA LEU A 84 1.34 -3.47 -0.89
C LEU A 84 1.79 -4.47 0.18
N GLU A 85 1.46 -5.75 0.02
CA GLU A 85 1.95 -6.77 0.93
C GLU A 85 3.47 -6.86 0.95
N ALA A 86 4.13 -6.73 -0.21
CA ALA A 86 5.59 -6.69 -0.29
C ALA A 86 6.22 -5.47 0.41
N LEU A 87 5.47 -4.38 0.54
CA LEU A 87 5.84 -3.19 1.30
C LEU A 87 5.53 -3.32 2.80
N GLY A 88 4.94 -4.44 3.23
CA GLY A 88 4.67 -4.75 4.64
C GLY A 88 3.21 -4.52 5.08
N TRP A 89 2.29 -4.22 4.15
CA TRP A 89 0.88 -4.02 4.48
C TRP A 89 0.12 -5.34 4.59
N CYS A 90 -0.81 -5.43 5.55
CA CYS A 90 -1.70 -6.58 5.70
C CYS A 90 -3.10 -6.28 5.16
N LEU A 91 -3.63 -7.16 4.30
CA LEU A 91 -5.00 -7.06 3.80
C LEU A 91 -5.97 -7.80 4.72
N ARG A 92 -6.88 -7.07 5.36
CA ARG A 92 -7.91 -7.59 6.27
C ARG A 92 -9.29 -7.04 5.88
N PRO A 93 -9.95 -7.65 4.88
CA PRO A 93 -11.29 -7.25 4.49
C PRO A 93 -12.29 -7.69 5.58
N GLU A 94 -12.70 -6.77 6.43
CA GLU A 94 -13.79 -7.00 7.39
C GLU A 94 -15.06 -6.30 6.90
N GLY A 95 -16.25 -6.85 7.22
CA GLY A 95 -17.54 -6.25 6.84
C GLY A 95 -17.90 -4.98 7.62
N ARG A 96 -16.91 -4.15 7.97
CA ARG A 96 -17.03 -2.91 8.76
C ARG A 96 -17.01 -1.68 7.86
N ASP A 97 -17.43 -0.56 8.42
CA ASP A 97 -17.32 0.74 7.74
C ASP A 97 -15.85 1.06 7.41
N VAL A 98 -15.66 1.52 6.17
CA VAL A 98 -14.36 1.90 5.62
C VAL A 98 -14.33 3.36 5.24
N TYR A 99 -13.14 3.95 5.26
CA TYR A 99 -12.85 5.22 4.60
C TYR A 99 -11.86 5.00 3.46
N SER A 100 -12.01 5.79 2.39
CA SER A 100 -11.23 5.66 1.16
C SER A 100 -10.20 6.77 1.00
N ALA A 101 -9.00 6.41 0.55
CA ALA A 101 -7.98 7.33 0.07
C ALA A 101 -7.67 7.04 -1.41
N PHE A 102 -7.56 8.09 -2.22
CA PHE A 102 -7.41 7.99 -3.68
C PHE A 102 -6.05 8.48 -4.13
N TYR A 103 -5.34 7.63 -4.88
CA TYR A 103 -4.00 7.90 -5.38
C TYR A 103 -3.98 7.80 -6.91
N ARG A 104 -3.24 8.70 -7.55
CA ARG A 104 -3.04 8.72 -9.00
C ARG A 104 -1.56 8.92 -9.26
N SER A 105 -1.02 8.36 -10.34
CA SER A 105 0.26 8.88 -10.82
C SER A 105 0.04 10.33 -11.22
N SER A 106 0.81 11.21 -10.59
CA SER A 106 0.61 12.63 -10.84
C SER A 106 1.38 13.04 -12.08
N HIS A 107 0.69 13.50 -13.12
CA HIS A 107 1.35 14.17 -14.24
C HIS A 107 2.05 15.47 -13.83
N LEU A 108 1.76 15.99 -12.62
CA LEU A 108 2.45 17.16 -12.04
C LEU A 108 3.80 16.79 -11.42
N GLN A 109 4.08 15.50 -11.19
CA GLN A 109 5.42 15.03 -10.83
C GLN A 109 6.31 15.01 -12.09
N SER A 110 7.59 15.37 -11.92
CA SER A 110 8.56 15.21 -13.01
C SER A 110 8.66 13.74 -13.43
N ALA A 111 9.04 13.48 -14.68
CA ALA A 111 9.24 12.12 -15.16
C ALA A 111 10.23 11.33 -14.30
N HIS A 112 11.31 11.97 -13.82
CA HIS A 112 12.28 11.36 -12.90
C HIS A 112 11.66 10.97 -11.55
N ALA A 113 10.81 11.82 -10.97
CA ALA A 113 10.16 11.50 -9.69
C ALA A 113 9.24 10.27 -9.82
N ARG A 114 8.48 10.19 -10.93
CA ARG A 114 7.63 9.03 -11.21
C ARG A 114 8.45 7.74 -11.39
N LEU A 115 9.57 7.81 -12.11
CA LEU A 115 10.46 6.64 -12.27
C LEU A 115 11.04 6.17 -10.94
N ALA A 116 11.52 7.09 -10.09
CA ALA A 116 12.07 6.73 -8.78
C ALA A 116 11.02 6.09 -7.86
N GLU A 117 9.79 6.60 -7.86
CA GLU A 117 8.67 6.00 -7.11
C GLU A 117 8.33 4.60 -7.64
N ALA A 118 8.32 4.44 -8.97
CA ALA A 118 7.97 3.20 -9.61
C ALA A 118 9.05 2.10 -9.41
N ASP A 119 10.33 2.48 -9.40
CA ASP A 119 11.44 1.59 -9.05
C ASP A 119 11.32 1.04 -7.62
N ARG A 120 10.85 1.87 -6.68
CA ARG A 120 10.60 1.43 -5.30
C ARG A 120 9.51 0.34 -5.25
N GLY A 121 8.42 0.52 -5.99
CA GLY A 121 7.35 -0.47 -6.09
C GLY A 121 7.85 -1.79 -6.71
N ARG A 122 8.60 -1.70 -7.82
CA ARG A 122 9.22 -2.85 -8.48
C ARG A 122 10.14 -3.64 -7.55
N GLN A 123 11.06 -2.96 -6.85
CA GLN A 123 12.01 -3.60 -5.95
C GLN A 123 11.31 -4.37 -4.82
N ALA A 124 10.19 -3.87 -4.30
CA ALA A 124 9.43 -4.57 -3.26
C ALA A 124 8.88 -5.90 -3.80
N VAL A 125 8.25 -5.86 -4.97
CA VAL A 125 7.67 -7.04 -5.63
C VAL A 125 8.76 -8.07 -5.97
N ASP A 126 9.89 -7.63 -6.53
CA ASP A 126 10.99 -8.52 -6.90
C ASP A 126 11.60 -9.20 -5.67
N ARG A 127 11.82 -8.45 -4.58
CA ARG A 127 12.38 -9.00 -3.34
C ARG A 127 11.49 -10.09 -2.73
N ARG A 128 10.18 -9.88 -2.70
CA ARG A 128 9.20 -10.88 -2.22
C ARG A 128 9.13 -12.10 -3.13
N ARG A 129 9.35 -11.94 -4.43
CA ARG A 129 9.42 -13.05 -5.38
C ARG A 129 10.66 -13.93 -5.11
N ASP A 130 11.81 -13.32 -4.85
CA ASP A 130 13.04 -14.04 -4.53
C ASP A 130 12.95 -14.77 -3.19
N ASP A 131 12.34 -14.15 -2.17
CA ASP A 131 12.08 -14.79 -0.86
C ASP A 131 11.20 -16.04 -1.00
N ASN A 132 10.21 -16.01 -1.90
CA ASN A 132 9.33 -17.14 -2.17
C ASN A 132 9.96 -18.23 -3.07
N ALA A 133 11.09 -17.93 -3.71
CA ALA A 133 11.82 -18.83 -4.61
C ALA A 133 12.97 -19.60 -3.90
N LEU A 134 13.32 -19.22 -2.67
CA LEU A 134 14.26 -19.99 -1.85
C LEU A 134 13.66 -21.34 -1.44
N PRO A 135 14.28 -22.48 -1.79
CA PRO A 135 13.77 -23.78 -1.39
C PRO A 135 13.83 -23.91 0.14
N ALA A 136 12.75 -24.43 0.73
CA ALA A 136 12.74 -24.90 2.12
C ALA A 136 13.98 -25.78 2.33
N SER A 137 14.81 -25.41 3.31
CA SER A 137 16.06 -26.13 3.62
C SER A 137 15.78 -27.63 3.74
N PRO A 138 16.67 -28.50 3.22
CA PRO A 138 16.47 -29.94 3.29
C PRO A 138 16.39 -30.34 4.76
N LYS A 139 15.36 -31.13 5.09
CA LYS A 139 15.28 -31.79 6.39
C LYS A 139 16.55 -32.65 6.53
N HIS A 140 17.39 -32.32 7.50
CA HIS A 140 18.43 -33.24 7.92
C HIS A 140 17.76 -34.44 8.60
N GLU A 141 17.67 -35.54 7.85
CA GLU A 141 17.65 -36.89 8.43
C GLU A 141 19.09 -37.26 8.74
N ASP A 142 19.39 -37.45 10.02
CA ASP A 142 20.29 -38.46 10.58
C ASP A 142 19.93 -38.69 12.06
#